data_AF-A0A1A9BUK0-F1
#
_entry.id   AF-A0A1A9BUK0-F1
#
_cell.length_a   1.000
_cell.length_b   1.000
_cell.length_c   1.000
_cell.angle_alpha   90.00
_cell.angle_beta   90.00
_cell.angle_gamma   90.00
#
_symmetry.space_group_name_H-M   'P 1'
#
loop_
_entity.id
_entity.type
_entity.pdbx_description
1 polymer ?
#
loop_
_entity_poly.entity_id
_entity_poly.type
_entity_poly.pdbx_seq_one_letter_code
_entity_poly.pdbx_strand_id
1 'polypeptide(L)'
;MAKTLGLPRVTLVPDDLPEPVRETLGSYYAARARAAELGTQLDRTPWNGPKAAELGPKHEAALAEAVAAHQQLSAATVAHGRAISDFASVQFIAHMERIRELLAEAEREARAAAGSASLAVAAAARRGRPVLDPGESGEAQRSDARRAAMSLAGRFRNMGGELPEGV
;
A
#
# COMPACT_ATOMS: atom_id res chain seq x y z
N MET A 1 -0.40 4.14 -19.05
CA MET A 1 -0.41 3.14 -17.95
C MET A 1 -1.25 3.71 -16.81
N ALA A 2 -2.48 3.25 -16.65
CA ALA A 2 -3.29 3.60 -15.48
C ALA A 2 -2.71 2.88 -14.27
N LYS A 3 -2.19 3.61 -13.27
CA LYS A 3 -1.93 3.04 -11.96
C LYS A 3 -3.29 2.65 -11.39
N THR A 4 -3.54 1.35 -11.26
CA THR A 4 -4.63 0.84 -10.43
C THR A 4 -4.46 1.47 -9.05
N LEU A 5 -5.39 2.36 -8.68
CA LEU A 5 -5.54 2.82 -7.31
C LEU A 5 -5.95 1.59 -6.51
N GLY A 6 -4.96 0.87 -5.99
CA GLY A 6 -5.19 -0.28 -5.12
C GLY A 6 -6.07 0.18 -3.96
N LEU A 7 -7.20 -0.49 -3.76
CA LEU A 7 -8.06 -0.21 -2.62
C LEU A 7 -7.22 -0.27 -1.33
N PRO A 8 -7.44 0.63 -0.37
CA PRO A 8 -6.71 0.61 0.89
C PRO A 8 -6.98 -0.70 1.60
N ARG A 9 -5.98 -1.59 1.60
CA ARG A 9 -6.00 -2.86 2.33
C ARG A 9 -5.36 -2.64 3.69
N VAL A 10 -6.15 -2.68 4.74
CA VAL A 10 -5.62 -2.69 6.11
C VAL A 10 -4.98 -4.05 6.35
N THR A 11 -3.68 -4.05 6.59
CA THR A 11 -2.93 -5.25 6.98
C THR A 11 -2.60 -5.09 8.46
N LEU A 12 -3.11 -6.00 9.29
CA LEU A 12 -2.81 -6.00 10.72
C LEU A 12 -1.44 -6.67 10.94
N VAL A 13 -0.59 -5.98 11.69
CA VAL A 13 0.71 -6.50 12.14
C VAL A 13 0.52 -7.11 13.54
N PRO A 14 1.34 -8.09 13.98
CA PRO A 14 1.22 -8.64 15.33
C PRO A 14 1.24 -7.57 16.46
N ASP A 15 1.92 -6.45 16.23
CA ASP A 15 1.99 -5.34 17.19
C ASP A 15 0.68 -4.54 17.33
N ASP A 16 -0.23 -4.70 16.37
CA ASP A 16 -1.55 -4.08 16.36
C ASP A 16 -2.59 -4.92 17.12
N LEU A 17 -2.23 -6.14 17.54
CA LEU A 17 -3.15 -7.04 18.22
C LEU A 17 -3.21 -6.74 19.73
N PRO A 18 -4.36 -6.98 20.38
CA PRO A 18 -4.46 -6.94 21.83
C PRO A 18 -3.42 -7.84 22.48
N GLU A 19 -2.85 -7.39 23.60
CA GLU A 19 -1.78 -8.12 24.31
C GLU A 19 -2.07 -9.61 24.53
N PRO A 20 -3.28 -10.02 24.99
CA PRO A 20 -3.59 -11.44 25.19
C PRO A 20 -3.56 -12.26 23.89
N VAL A 21 -3.90 -11.65 22.76
CA VAL A 21 -3.87 -12.31 21.44
C VAL A 21 -2.43 -12.39 20.93
N ARG A 22 -1.60 -11.38 21.22
CA ARG A 22 -0.19 -11.35 20.84
C ARG A 22 0.62 -12.44 21.57
N GLU A 23 0.40 -12.60 22.87
CA GLU A 23 1.05 -13.64 23.67
C GLU A 23 0.69 -15.06 23.19
N THR A 24 -0.60 -15.30 22.93
CA THR A 24 -1.08 -16.59 22.41
C THR A 24 -0.58 -16.85 20.98
N LEU A 25 -0.46 -15.82 20.15
CA LEU A 25 0.12 -15.90 18.81
C LEU A 25 1.62 -16.27 18.88
N GLY A 26 2.37 -15.65 19.78
CA GLY A 26 3.78 -15.98 20.03
C GLY A 26 3.96 -17.43 20.49
N SER A 27 3.11 -17.88 21.41
CA SER A 27 3.09 -19.26 21.91
C SER A 27 2.79 -20.28 20.79
N TYR A 28 1.83 -19.96 19.92
CA TYR A 28 1.52 -20.78 18.75
C TYR A 28 2.70 -20.87 17.77
N TYR A 29 3.35 -19.76 17.45
CA TYR A 29 4.51 -19.77 16.55
C TYR A 29 5.67 -20.59 17.13
N ALA A 30 5.95 -20.45 18.43
CA ALA A 30 6.98 -21.22 19.10
C ALA A 30 6.68 -22.74 19.11
N ALA A 31 5.42 -23.13 19.38
CA ALA A 31 5.01 -24.53 19.33
C ALA A 31 5.08 -25.10 17.91
N ARG A 32 4.63 -24.33 16.91
CA ARG A 32 4.69 -24.74 15.50
C ARG A 32 6.13 -24.87 14.99
N ALA A 33 7.02 -23.95 15.38
CA ALA A 33 8.44 -24.01 15.02
C ALA A 33 9.10 -25.29 15.57
N ARG A 34 8.86 -25.61 16.85
CA ARG A 34 9.35 -26.84 17.48
C ARG A 34 8.84 -28.10 16.78
N ALA A 35 7.54 -28.15 16.43
CA ALA A 35 6.99 -29.28 15.69
C ALA A 35 7.64 -29.41 14.29
N ALA A 36 7.82 -28.31 13.57
CA ALA A 36 8.46 -28.32 12.25
C ALA A 36 9.94 -28.74 12.30
N GLU A 37 10.68 -28.31 13.32
CA GLU A 37 12.06 -28.73 13.54
C GLU A 37 12.17 -30.23 13.79
N LEU A 38 11.31 -30.77 14.66
CA LEU A 38 11.26 -32.21 14.96
C LEU A 38 10.83 -33.03 13.74
N GLY A 39 9.85 -32.54 12.96
CA GLY A 39 9.44 -33.16 11.70
C GLY A 39 10.60 -33.22 10.70
N THR A 40 11.32 -32.11 10.54
CA THR A 40 12.52 -32.05 9.67
C THR A 40 13.61 -33.02 10.13
N GLN A 41 13.79 -33.18 11.44
CA GLN A 41 14.75 -34.15 11.99
C GLN A 41 14.30 -35.60 11.73
N LEU A 42 13.00 -35.87 11.86
CA LEU A 42 12.42 -37.19 11.60
C LEU A 42 12.56 -37.57 10.12
N ASP A 43 12.24 -36.66 9.20
CA ASP A 43 12.35 -36.85 7.74
C ASP A 43 13.77 -37.18 7.28
N ARG A 44 14.78 -36.61 7.96
CA ARG A 44 16.21 -36.85 7.68
C ARG A 44 16.74 -38.11 8.35
N THR A 45 15.98 -38.72 9.24
CA THR A 45 16.41 -39.90 9.99
C THR A 45 16.05 -41.17 9.20
N PRO A 46 16.93 -42.18 9.13
CA PRO A 46 16.58 -43.46 8.53
C PRO A 46 15.37 -44.08 9.23
N TRP A 47 14.37 -44.50 8.43
CA TRP A 47 13.06 -44.98 8.90
C TRP A 47 13.12 -46.06 10.01
N ASN A 48 14.13 -46.95 9.97
CA ASN A 48 14.30 -48.05 10.93
C ASN A 48 15.41 -47.81 11.97
N GLY A 49 15.86 -46.56 12.15
CA GLY A 49 16.91 -46.23 13.11
C GLY A 49 16.37 -46.08 14.55
N PRO A 50 17.18 -46.35 15.60
CA PRO A 50 16.80 -46.11 16.99
C PRO A 50 16.42 -44.64 17.24
N LYS A 51 16.99 -43.73 16.46
CA LYS A 51 16.71 -42.29 16.50
C LYS A 51 15.30 -41.93 15.98
N ALA A 52 14.74 -42.70 15.03
CA ALA A 52 13.38 -42.47 14.54
C ALA A 52 12.33 -42.84 15.61
N ALA A 53 12.57 -43.95 16.31
CA ALA A 53 11.73 -44.39 17.42
C ALA A 53 11.74 -43.41 18.61
N GLU A 54 12.84 -42.67 18.82
CA GLU A 54 12.93 -41.63 19.84
C GLU A 54 12.28 -40.31 19.40
N LEU A 55 12.45 -39.92 18.14
CA LEU A 55 11.96 -38.64 17.61
C LEU A 55 10.45 -38.64 17.32
N GLY A 56 9.87 -39.79 16.95
CA GLY A 56 8.44 -39.92 16.63
C GLY A 56 7.52 -39.41 17.75
N PRO A 57 7.60 -39.95 18.98
CA PRO A 57 6.78 -39.50 20.09
C PRO A 57 7.01 -38.02 20.47
N LYS A 58 8.24 -37.53 20.33
CA LYS A 58 8.57 -36.11 20.57
C LYS A 58 7.90 -35.19 19.54
N HIS A 59 7.91 -35.60 18.28
CA HIS A 59 7.23 -34.88 17.20
C HIS A 59 5.71 -34.87 17.40
N GLU A 60 5.11 -36.01 17.76
CA GLU A 60 3.68 -36.12 18.06
C GLU A 60 3.26 -35.23 19.24
N ALA A 61 4.05 -35.23 20.33
CA ALA A 61 3.80 -34.35 21.47
C ALA A 61 3.90 -32.87 21.08
N ALA A 62 4.88 -32.48 20.26
CA ALA A 62 5.02 -31.11 19.77
C ALA A 62 3.87 -30.70 18.83
N LEU A 63 3.34 -31.61 18.02
CA LEU A 63 2.14 -31.37 17.21
C LEU A 63 0.91 -31.15 18.10
N ALA A 64 0.72 -31.97 19.14
CA ALA A 64 -0.37 -31.80 20.09
C ALA A 64 -0.27 -30.45 20.82
N GLU A 65 0.93 -30.04 21.22
CA GLU A 65 1.18 -28.71 21.81
C GLU A 65 0.84 -27.57 20.83
N ALA A 66 1.22 -27.70 19.55
CA ALA A 66 0.87 -26.72 18.52
C ALA A 66 -0.65 -26.63 18.28
N VAL A 67 -1.37 -27.75 18.34
CA VAL A 67 -2.84 -27.78 18.24
C VAL A 67 -3.47 -27.10 19.45
N ALA A 68 -2.99 -27.40 20.67
CA ALA A 68 -3.48 -26.75 21.88
C ALA A 68 -3.23 -25.23 21.86
N ALA A 69 -2.03 -24.80 21.44
CA ALA A 69 -1.72 -23.38 21.28
C ALA A 69 -2.59 -22.71 20.20
N HIS A 70 -2.91 -23.42 19.10
CA HIS A 70 -3.84 -22.93 18.09
C HIS A 70 -5.26 -22.74 18.64
N GLN A 71 -5.74 -23.67 19.46
CA GLN A 71 -7.05 -23.56 20.13
C GLN A 71 -7.10 -22.40 21.11
N GLN A 72 -6.01 -22.15 21.84
CA GLN A 72 -5.90 -20.98 22.72
C GLN A 72 -5.90 -19.67 21.93
N LEU A 73 -5.17 -19.61 20.82
CA LEU A 73 -5.16 -18.46 19.92
C LEU A 73 -6.55 -18.21 19.32
N SER A 74 -7.26 -19.25 18.89
CA SER A 74 -8.61 -19.10 18.33
C SER A 74 -9.60 -18.61 19.39
N ALA A 75 -9.54 -19.15 20.61
CA ALA A 75 -10.36 -18.68 21.73
C ALA A 75 -10.07 -17.22 22.09
N ALA A 76 -8.79 -16.84 22.17
CA ALA A 76 -8.38 -15.46 22.42
C ALA A 76 -8.84 -14.51 21.31
N THR A 77 -8.74 -14.93 20.05
CA THR A 77 -9.21 -14.15 18.89
C THR A 77 -10.71 -13.91 18.94
N VAL A 78 -11.49 -14.94 19.33
CA VAL A 78 -12.95 -14.79 19.51
C VAL A 78 -13.27 -13.86 20.67
N ALA A 79 -12.62 -14.06 21.82
CA ALA A 79 -12.84 -13.24 23.02
C ALA A 79 -12.52 -11.75 22.80
N HIS A 80 -11.49 -11.46 21.99
CA HIS A 80 -11.04 -10.09 21.71
C HIS A 80 -11.41 -9.59 20.30
N GLY A 81 -12.31 -10.28 19.59
CA GLY A 81 -12.64 -9.97 18.19
C GLY A 81 -13.18 -8.56 17.96
N ARG A 82 -13.88 -8.00 18.96
CA ARG A 82 -14.33 -6.60 18.91
C ARG A 82 -13.16 -5.62 18.94
N ALA A 83 -12.20 -5.81 19.85
CA ALA A 83 -11.03 -4.93 19.95
C ALA A 83 -10.19 -4.95 18.67
N ILE A 84 -10.05 -6.13 18.04
CA ILE A 84 -9.38 -6.27 16.74
C ILE A 84 -10.13 -5.50 15.64
N SER A 85 -11.46 -5.64 15.60
CA SER A 85 -12.31 -4.93 14.62
C SER A 85 -12.29 -3.42 14.81
N ASP A 86 -12.31 -2.95 16.06
CA ASP A 86 -12.26 -1.53 16.40
C ASP A 86 -10.93 -0.92 15.93
N PHE A 87 -9.80 -1.59 16.20
CA PHE A 87 -8.49 -1.16 15.72
C PHE A 87 -8.43 -1.09 14.18
N ALA A 88 -8.90 -2.14 13.49
CA ALA A 88 -8.92 -2.17 12.03
C ALA A 88 -9.78 -1.03 11.44
N SER A 89 -10.90 -0.71 12.10
CA SER A 89 -11.78 0.39 11.70
C SER A 89 -11.09 1.75 11.87
N VAL A 90 -10.38 1.97 12.98
CA VAL A 90 -9.61 3.21 13.21
C VAL A 90 -8.53 3.39 12.14
N GLN A 91 -7.77 2.34 11.83
CA GLN A 91 -6.75 2.39 10.79
C GLN A 91 -7.34 2.65 9.40
N PHE A 92 -8.48 2.03 9.10
CA PHE A 92 -9.18 2.28 7.84
C PHE A 92 -9.62 3.75 7.71
N ILE A 93 -10.21 4.32 8.76
CA ILE A 93 -10.62 5.73 8.78
C ILE A 93 -9.40 6.63 8.58
N ALA A 94 -8.29 6.37 9.29
CA ALA A 94 -7.05 7.14 9.14
C ALA A 94 -6.51 7.09 7.69
N HIS A 95 -6.56 5.92 7.05
CA HIS A 95 -6.19 5.80 5.63
C HIS A 95 -7.12 6.59 4.71
N MET A 96 -8.43 6.57 4.97
CA MET A 96 -9.40 7.30 4.17
C MET A 96 -9.24 8.82 4.29
N GLU A 97 -8.98 9.35 5.49
CA GLU A 97 -8.68 10.77 5.66
C GLU A 97 -7.41 11.18 4.92
N ARG A 98 -6.34 10.37 5.00
CA ARG A 98 -5.13 10.62 4.21
C ARG A 98 -5.38 10.61 2.71
N ILE A 99 -6.24 9.72 2.21
CA ILE A 99 -6.62 9.71 0.79
C ILE A 99 -7.37 10.99 0.43
N ARG A 100 -8.27 11.48 1.29
CA ARG A 100 -8.99 12.75 1.05
C ARG A 100 -8.04 13.93 0.97
N GLU A 101 -7.03 13.99 1.84
CA GLU A 101 -5.99 15.03 1.81
C GLU A 101 -5.19 15.00 0.49
N LEU A 102 -4.75 13.81 0.08
CA LEU A 102 -4.01 13.62 -1.18
C LEU A 102 -4.88 13.98 -2.40
N LEU A 103 -6.17 13.65 -2.38
CA LEU A 103 -7.10 14.04 -3.44
C LEU A 103 -7.30 15.56 -3.49
N ALA A 104 -7.44 16.23 -2.34
CA ALA A 104 -7.56 17.69 -2.28
C ALA A 104 -6.27 18.40 -2.72
N GLU A 105 -5.09 17.81 -2.45
CA GLU A 105 -3.82 18.29 -2.98
C GLU A 105 -3.73 18.10 -4.50
N ALA A 106 -4.03 16.91 -5.01
CA ALA A 106 -4.06 16.64 -6.44
C ALA A 106 -5.06 17.54 -7.20
N GLU A 107 -6.22 17.84 -6.60
CA GLU A 107 -7.21 18.75 -7.18
C GLU A 107 -6.68 20.20 -7.23
N ARG A 108 -5.98 20.65 -6.19
CA ARG A 108 -5.33 21.97 -6.17
C ARG A 108 -4.24 22.07 -7.25
N GLU A 109 -3.41 21.04 -7.37
CA GLU A 109 -2.39 20.95 -8.42
C GLU A 109 -3.01 20.94 -9.82
N ALA A 110 -4.09 20.18 -10.03
CA ALA A 110 -4.80 20.11 -11.30
C ALA A 110 -5.43 21.47 -11.67
N ARG A 111 -6.03 22.18 -10.71
CA ARG A 111 -6.55 23.55 -10.93
C ARG A 111 -5.44 24.54 -11.26
N ALA A 112 -4.31 24.48 -10.55
CA ALA A 112 -3.15 25.34 -10.82
C ALA A 112 -2.57 25.09 -12.22
N ALA A 113 -2.47 23.83 -12.63
CA ALA A 113 -2.05 23.44 -13.97
C ALA A 113 -3.05 23.93 -15.04
N ALA A 114 -4.35 23.80 -14.81
CA ALA A 114 -5.40 24.30 -15.71
C ALA A 114 -5.37 25.83 -15.85
N GLY A 115 -5.18 26.57 -14.75
CA GLY A 115 -4.99 28.03 -14.78
C GLY A 115 -3.75 28.45 -15.55
N SER A 116 -2.65 27.71 -15.40
CA SER A 116 -1.41 27.96 -16.16
C SER A 116 -1.60 27.67 -17.66
N ALA A 117 -2.33 26.61 -18.00
CA ALA A 117 -2.63 26.24 -19.38
C ALA A 117 -3.59 27.26 -20.04
N SER A 118 -4.62 27.74 -19.33
CA SER A 118 -5.54 28.74 -19.87
C SER A 118 -4.85 30.09 -20.11
N LEU A 119 -3.92 30.51 -19.24
CA LEU A 119 -3.07 31.68 -19.45
C LEU A 119 -2.16 31.50 -20.68
N ALA A 120 -1.56 30.32 -20.86
CA ALA A 120 -0.75 30.03 -22.04
C ALA A 120 -1.57 30.02 -23.34
N VAL A 121 -2.80 29.48 -23.31
CA VAL A 121 -3.73 29.52 -24.45
C VAL A 121 -4.20 30.94 -24.73
N ALA A 122 -4.54 31.74 -23.72
CA ALA A 122 -4.92 33.14 -23.90
C ALA A 122 -3.78 33.98 -24.48
N ALA A 123 -2.53 33.73 -24.04
CA ALA A 123 -1.33 34.35 -24.60
C ALA A 123 -1.10 33.93 -26.07
N ALA A 124 -1.36 32.66 -26.41
CA ALA A 124 -1.22 32.16 -27.78
C ALA A 124 -2.39 32.58 -28.71
N ALA A 125 -3.61 32.71 -28.19
CA ALA A 125 -4.81 33.11 -28.92
C ALA A 125 -4.80 34.61 -29.27
N ARG A 126 -4.10 35.44 -28.50
CA ARG A 126 -3.75 36.82 -28.89
C ARG A 126 -2.61 36.82 -29.91
N ARG A 127 -2.77 36.11 -31.03
CA ARG A 127 -1.92 36.28 -32.23
C ARG A 127 -2.05 37.72 -32.73
N GLY A 128 -1.12 38.58 -32.30
CA GLY A 128 -1.02 39.97 -32.76
C GLY A 128 -0.69 41.02 -31.69
N ARG A 129 -0.61 40.68 -30.40
CA ARG A 129 -0.07 41.62 -29.39
C ARG A 129 1.14 41.03 -28.67
N PRO A 130 2.26 41.76 -28.58
CA PRO A 130 3.42 41.30 -27.84
C PRO A 130 3.01 41.13 -26.37
N VAL A 131 3.28 39.95 -25.82
CA VAL A 131 3.32 39.76 -24.38
C VAL A 131 4.46 40.66 -23.91
N LEU A 132 4.11 41.80 -23.29
CA LEU A 132 5.10 42.57 -22.55
C LEU A 132 5.63 41.63 -21.48
N ASP A 133 6.91 41.27 -21.60
CA ASP A 133 7.67 40.59 -20.56
C ASP A 133 7.42 41.33 -19.25
N PRO A 134 6.87 40.69 -18.21
CA PRO A 134 6.98 41.25 -16.88
C PRO A 134 8.44 41.11 -16.48
N GLY A 135 9.22 42.15 -16.79
CA GLY A 135 10.49 42.51 -16.17
C GLY A 135 11.51 41.39 -15.96
N GLU A 136 12.54 41.38 -16.81
CA GLU A 136 13.95 41.31 -16.39
C GLU A 136 14.26 40.48 -15.14
N SER A 137 14.08 39.17 -15.25
CA SER A 137 14.88 38.22 -14.49
C SER A 137 14.98 36.94 -15.31
N GLY A 138 16.15 36.73 -15.92
CA GLY A 138 16.48 35.59 -16.78
C GLY A 138 16.36 34.21 -16.10
N GLU A 139 15.84 34.14 -14.88
CA GLU A 139 15.56 32.93 -14.11
C GLU A 139 14.20 32.32 -14.48
N ALA A 140 13.18 33.13 -14.83
CA ALA A 140 11.85 32.63 -15.20
C ALA A 140 11.81 31.92 -16.57
N GLN A 141 12.78 32.20 -17.45
CA GLN A 141 12.91 31.52 -18.75
C GLN A 141 13.40 30.06 -18.62
N ARG A 142 14.00 29.66 -17.49
CA ARG A 142 14.54 28.30 -17.29
C ARG A 142 13.70 27.42 -16.36
N SER A 143 12.59 27.93 -15.84
CA SER A 143 11.71 27.18 -14.94
C SER A 143 11.20 25.89 -15.58
N ASP A 144 11.44 24.76 -14.92
CA ASP A 144 10.92 23.46 -15.32
C ASP A 144 9.38 23.47 -15.41
N ALA A 145 8.70 24.36 -14.68
CA ALA A 145 7.26 24.57 -14.78
C ALA A 145 6.85 25.11 -16.16
N ARG A 146 7.64 25.99 -16.77
CA ARG A 146 7.39 26.48 -18.14
C ARG A 146 7.66 25.39 -19.18
N ARG A 147 8.70 24.58 -18.97
CA ARG A 147 9.02 23.43 -19.84
C ARG A 147 7.91 22.36 -19.75
N ALA A 148 7.40 22.09 -18.56
CA ALA A 148 6.26 21.21 -18.32
C ALA A 148 4.98 21.76 -18.96
N ALA A 149 4.69 23.06 -18.80
CA ALA A 149 3.53 23.71 -19.43
C ALA A 149 3.59 23.68 -20.96
N MET A 150 4.76 23.92 -21.57
CA MET A 150 4.96 23.83 -23.02
C MET A 150 4.83 22.39 -23.54
N SER A 151 5.36 21.41 -22.81
CA SER A 151 5.18 19.98 -23.12
C SER A 151 3.71 19.58 -23.05
N LEU A 152 2.99 20.04 -22.02
CA LEU A 152 1.56 19.77 -21.86
C LEU A 152 0.75 20.38 -23.00
N ALA A 153 1.02 21.64 -23.36
CA ALA A 153 0.39 22.31 -24.49
C ALA A 153 0.67 21.61 -25.84
N GLY A 154 1.88 21.05 -26.02
CA GLY A 154 2.22 20.23 -27.19
C GLY A 154 1.40 18.93 -27.27
N ARG A 155 1.23 18.24 -26.12
CA ARG A 155 0.42 17.02 -26.06
C ARG A 155 -1.06 17.26 -26.33
N PHE A 156 -1.62 18.35 -25.79
CA PHE A 156 -3.01 18.74 -26.09
C PHE A 156 -3.22 19.12 -27.55
N ARG A 157 -2.23 19.76 -28.19
CA ARG A 157 -2.30 20.06 -29.63
C ARG A 157 -2.26 18.80 -30.50
N ASN A 158 -1.51 17.78 -30.09
CA ASN A 158 -1.48 16.49 -30.79
C ASN A 158 -2.76 15.68 -30.59
N MET A 159 -3.39 15.72 -29.41
CA MET A 159 -4.70 15.07 -29.19
C MET A 159 -5.86 15.81 -29.88
N GLY A 160 -5.76 17.14 -30.04
CA GLY A 160 -6.76 17.93 -30.76
C GLY A 160 -6.81 17.66 -32.28
N GLY A 161 -5.76 17.03 -32.84
CA GLY A 161 -5.75 16.55 -34.23
C GLY A 161 -6.33 15.14 -34.41
N GLU A 162 -6.67 14.44 -33.33
CA GLU A 162 -7.23 13.08 -33.34
C GLU A 162 -8.72 13.04 -32.93
N LEU A 163 -9.37 14.21 -32.79
CA LEU A 163 -10.83 14.24 -32.66
C LEU A 163 -11.46 13.90 -34.01
N PRO A 164 -12.29 12.84 -34.11
CA PRO A 164 -12.97 12.53 -35.36
C PRO A 164 -13.86 13.73 -35.75
N GLU A 165 -13.64 14.26 -36.95
CA GLU A 165 -14.58 15.19 -37.57
C GLU A 165 -15.89 14.43 -37.81
N GLY A 166 -16.89 14.68 -36.96
CA GLY A 166 -18.19 14.04 -37.07
C GLY A 166 -19.12 14.26 -35.88
N VAL A 167 -19.69 15.47 -35.80
CA VAL A 167 -21.10 15.67 -35.39
C VAL A 167 -21.79 16.39 -36.54
#